data_AF-A0A4Y2WDQ6-F1
#
_entry.id   AF-A0A4Y2WDQ6-F1
#
_cell.length_a   1.000
_cell.length_b   1.000
_cell.length_c   1.000
_cell.angle_alpha   90.00
_cell.angle_beta   90.00
_cell.angle_gamma   90.00
#
_symmetry.space_group_name_H-M   'P 1'
#
loop_
_entity.id
_entity.type
_entity.pdbx_description
1 polymer ?
#
loop_
_entity_poly.entity_id
_entity_poly.type
_entity_poly.pdbx_seq_one_letter_code
_entity_poly.pdbx_strand_id
1 'polypeptide(L)'
;MDSSRSAQRAVIQFLRAEGENASQIYRRMKEVYGEQCFVRCTIFRWSRRYEAGRVNIKALTRPGKAHVVTSSATISAVDELMRQNRLITTREIAVELSISKGTVNHIIHKKLGFGKVCAQ
;
A
#
# COMPACT_ATOMS: atom_id res chain seq x y z
N MET A 1 -13.19 -0.28 10.94
CA MET A 1 -13.07 0.83 11.92
C MET A 1 -11.60 1.06 12.26
N ASP A 2 -10.98 2.04 11.60
CA ASP A 2 -9.59 2.52 11.83
C ASP A 2 -9.58 3.93 12.50
N SER A 3 -10.73 4.30 13.10
CA SER A 3 -11.06 5.67 13.51
C SER A 3 -10.15 6.19 14.62
N SER A 4 -9.85 5.37 15.63
CA SER A 4 -9.02 5.77 16.78
C SER A 4 -7.55 6.03 16.40
N ARG A 5 -6.95 5.15 15.58
CA ARG A 5 -5.54 5.31 15.17
C ARG A 5 -5.32 6.47 14.21
N SER A 6 -6.28 6.73 13.32
CA SER A 6 -6.21 7.87 12.40
C SER A 6 -6.43 9.19 13.15
N ALA A 7 -7.37 9.23 14.10
CA ALA A 7 -7.60 10.40 14.95
C ALA A 7 -6.35 10.78 15.77
N GLN A 8 -5.71 9.80 16.43
CA GLN A 8 -4.47 10.06 17.18
C GLN A 8 -3.33 10.59 16.30
N ARG A 9 -3.21 10.14 15.04
CA ARG A 9 -2.22 10.70 14.09
C ARG A 9 -2.52 12.14 13.71
N ALA A 10 -3.80 12.47 13.50
CA ALA A 10 -4.22 13.85 13.22
C ALA A 10 -3.90 14.78 14.41
N VAL A 11 -4.10 14.31 15.65
CA VAL A 11 -3.71 15.06 16.85
C VAL A 11 -2.19 15.26 16.91
N ILE A 12 -1.39 14.22 16.64
CA ILE A 12 0.08 14.36 16.58
C ILE A 12 0.51 15.38 15.52
N GLN A 13 -0.16 15.39 14.36
CA GLN A 13 0.11 16.34 13.30
C GLN A 13 -0.21 17.78 13.70
N PHE A 14 -1.38 17.99 14.30
CA PHE A 14 -1.83 19.29 14.80
C PHE A 14 -0.85 19.84 15.84
N LEU A 15 -0.54 19.06 16.88
CA LEU A 15 0.38 19.48 17.94
C LEU A 15 1.80 19.76 17.41
N ARG A 16 2.22 19.01 16.39
CA ARG A 16 3.51 19.27 15.74
C ARG A 16 3.49 20.58 14.94
N ALA A 17 2.36 20.93 14.31
CA ALA A 17 2.18 22.20 13.63
C ALA A 17 2.11 23.39 14.61
N GLU A 18 1.62 23.18 15.83
CA GLU A 18 1.72 24.16 16.94
C GLU A 18 3.16 24.35 17.45
N GLY A 19 4.12 23.55 16.97
CA GLY A 19 5.54 23.66 17.34
C GLY A 19 5.96 22.79 18.53
N GLU A 20 5.09 21.90 19.02
CA GLU A 20 5.45 21.02 20.12
C GLU A 20 6.52 19.98 19.74
N ASN A 21 7.42 19.71 20.68
CA ASN A 21 8.38 18.63 20.54
C ASN A 21 7.73 17.28 20.87
N ALA A 22 8.34 16.18 20.39
CA ALA A 22 7.75 14.85 20.50
C ALA A 22 7.51 14.38 21.95
N SER A 23 8.30 14.88 22.91
CA SER A 23 8.12 14.57 24.35
C SER A 23 6.89 15.28 24.92
N GLN A 24 6.64 16.53 24.55
CA GLN A 24 5.44 17.29 24.93
C GLN A 24 4.19 16.63 24.34
N ILE A 25 4.23 16.29 23.05
CA ILE A 25 3.16 15.57 22.35
C ILE A 25 2.84 14.24 23.06
N TYR A 26 3.86 13.46 23.44
CA TYR A 26 3.63 12.18 24.14
C TYR A 26 2.90 12.37 25.47
N ARG A 27 3.28 13.37 26.26
CA ARG A 27 2.64 13.66 27.55
C ARG A 27 1.17 14.06 27.36
N ARG A 28 0.87 15.02 26.48
CA ARG A 28 -0.51 15.43 26.17
C ARG A 28 -1.35 14.26 25.64
N MET A 29 -0.77 13.46 24.75
CA MET A 29 -1.42 12.27 24.20
C MET A 29 -1.74 11.23 25.29
N LYS A 30 -0.81 10.97 26.23
CA LYS A 30 -1.00 9.99 27.31
C LYS A 30 -2.05 10.47 28.32
N GLU A 31 -2.12 11.77 28.59
CA GLU A 31 -3.16 12.38 29.44
C GLU A 31 -4.56 12.21 28.85
N VAL A 32 -4.72 12.40 27.53
CA VAL A 32 -6.04 12.32 26.86
C VAL A 32 -6.46 10.88 26.55
N TYR A 33 -5.54 10.06 26.01
CA TYR A 33 -5.87 8.72 25.51
C TYR A 33 -5.55 7.59 26.50
N GLY A 34 -4.85 7.87 27.59
CA GLY A 34 -4.52 6.89 28.63
C GLY A 34 -3.85 5.63 28.07
N GLU A 35 -4.45 4.46 28.32
CA GLU A 35 -3.95 3.17 27.83
C GLU A 35 -4.18 2.95 26.33
N GLN A 36 -5.09 3.69 25.70
CA GLN A 36 -5.31 3.62 24.26
C GLN A 36 -4.34 4.50 23.46
N CYS A 37 -3.49 5.26 24.15
CA CYS A 37 -2.48 6.12 23.54
C CYS A 37 -1.44 5.32 22.75
N PHE A 38 -0.99 5.85 21.61
CA PHE A 38 0.18 5.30 20.94
C PHE A 38 1.40 5.20 21.86
N VAL A 39 2.11 4.07 21.74
CA VAL A 39 3.41 3.90 22.37
C VAL A 39 4.37 5.02 21.95
N ARG A 40 5.22 5.45 22.89
CA ARG A 40 6.13 6.60 22.73
C ARG A 40 6.90 6.57 21.41
N CYS A 41 7.47 5.43 21.03
CA CYS A 41 8.22 5.26 19.78
C CYS A 41 7.37 5.57 18.52
N THR A 42 6.08 5.23 18.54
CA THR A 42 5.16 5.50 17.42
C THR A 42 4.88 6.98 17.29
N ILE A 43 4.65 7.68 18.41
CA ILE A 43 4.45 9.13 18.41
C ILE A 43 5.67 9.85 17.85
N PHE A 44 6.86 9.53 18.37
CA PHE A 44 8.11 10.13 17.90
C PHE A 44 8.33 9.93 16.41
N ARG A 45 8.05 8.72 15.90
CA ARG A 45 8.14 8.42 14.47
C ARG A 45 7.19 9.29 13.66
N TRP A 46 5.95 9.49 14.11
CA TRP A 46 4.98 10.35 13.41
C TRP A 46 5.36 11.83 13.50
N SER A 47 5.76 12.34 14.67
CA SER A 47 6.23 13.71 14.83
C SER A 47 7.36 14.05 13.86
N ARG A 48 8.36 13.15 13.71
CA ARG A 48 9.45 13.33 12.74
C ARG A 48 8.98 13.31 11.28
N ARG A 49 7.97 12.50 10.95
CA ARG A 49 7.40 12.48 9.59
C ARG A 49 6.68 13.79 9.26
N TYR A 50 5.93 14.33 10.22
CA TYR A 50 5.23 15.60 10.04
C TYR A 50 6.19 16.79 10.01
N GLU A 51 7.27 16.77 10.80
CA GLU A 51 8.37 17.74 10.70
C GLU A 51 8.99 17.76 9.30
N ALA A 52 9.14 16.59 8.66
CA ALA A 52 9.63 16.47 7.29
C ALA A 52 8.59 16.81 6.20
N GLY A 53 7.49 17.49 6.55
CA GLY A 53 6.45 17.92 5.60
C GLY A 53 5.56 16.80 5.05
N ARG A 54 5.60 15.58 5.62
CA ARG A 54 4.79 14.46 5.13
C ARG A 54 3.41 14.47 5.78
N VAL A 55 2.44 15.12 5.11
CA VAL A 55 1.06 15.37 5.58
C VAL A 55 0.14 14.14 5.46
N ASN A 56 0.61 13.01 4.94
CA ASN A 56 -0.29 11.89 4.62
C ASN A 56 -0.72 11.13 5.90
N ILE A 57 -1.92 11.44 6.41
CA ILE A 57 -2.53 10.87 7.62
C ILE A 57 -2.87 9.38 7.44
N LYS A 58 -3.26 9.00 6.22
CA LYS A 58 -3.54 7.60 5.89
C LYS A 58 -2.22 6.84 5.78
N ALA A 59 -2.20 5.61 6.31
CA ALA A 59 -1.13 4.70 5.94
C ALA A 59 -1.22 4.53 4.42
N LEU A 60 -0.22 5.03 3.68
CA LEU A 60 -0.07 4.64 2.28
C LEU A 60 -0.17 3.13 2.23
N THR A 61 -1.07 2.60 1.41
CA THR A 61 -1.15 1.17 1.16
C THR A 61 0.26 0.74 0.82
N ARG A 62 0.88 -0.05 1.71
CA ARG A 62 2.23 -0.53 1.48
C ARG A 62 2.18 -1.21 0.11
N PRO A 63 2.97 -0.80 -0.88
CA PRO A 63 3.02 -1.54 -2.13
C PRO A 63 3.41 -2.97 -1.74
N GLY A 64 2.44 -3.88 -1.86
CA GLY A 64 2.71 -5.30 -1.62
C GLY A 64 3.77 -5.77 -2.60
N LYS A 65 4.39 -6.92 -2.33
CA LYS A 65 5.37 -7.54 -3.23
C LYS A 65 4.84 -7.69 -4.67
N ALA A 66 3.52 -7.87 -4.82
CA ALA A 66 2.84 -7.91 -6.12
C ALA A 66 2.93 -6.58 -6.91
N HIS A 67 2.99 -5.43 -6.24
CA HIS A 67 3.06 -4.12 -6.89
C HIS A 67 4.45 -3.84 -7.50
N VAL A 68 5.50 -4.54 -7.02
CA VAL A 68 6.88 -4.40 -7.52
C VAL A 68 7.12 -5.28 -8.75
N VAL A 69 6.50 -6.47 -8.82
CA VAL A 69 6.63 -7.37 -9.98
C VAL A 69 5.68 -6.99 -11.13
N THR A 70 4.66 -6.18 -10.86
CA THR A 70 3.70 -5.72 -11.86
C THR A 70 4.11 -4.35 -12.41
N SER A 71 5.31 -4.26 -12.97
CA SER A 71 5.74 -3.07 -13.72
C SER A 71 4.86 -2.92 -14.98
N SER A 72 4.68 -1.70 -15.47
CA SER A 72 3.94 -1.45 -16.71
C SER A 72 4.48 -2.27 -17.89
N ALA A 73 5.81 -2.43 -17.98
CA ALA A 73 6.46 -3.25 -18.99
C ALA A 73 6.01 -4.73 -18.92
N THR A 74 5.91 -5.30 -17.72
CA THR A 74 5.47 -6.69 -17.54
C THR A 74 3.99 -6.85 -17.88
N ILE A 75 3.14 -5.85 -17.57
CA ILE A 75 1.73 -5.86 -17.97
C ILE A 75 1.62 -5.84 -19.50
N SER A 76 2.35 -4.96 -20.18
CA SER A 76 2.34 -4.86 -21.64
C SER A 76 2.82 -6.15 -22.30
N ALA A 77 3.90 -6.76 -21.81
CA ALA A 77 4.40 -8.02 -22.35
C ALA A 77 3.39 -9.17 -22.23
N VAL A 78 2.65 -9.25 -21.11
CA VAL A 78 1.54 -10.23 -20.94
C VAL A 78 0.42 -9.94 -21.94
N ASP A 79 0.03 -8.68 -22.13
CA ASP A 79 -1.03 -8.30 -23.08
C ASP A 79 -0.65 -8.63 -24.53
N GLU A 80 0.59 -8.35 -24.94
CA GLU A 80 1.11 -8.68 -26.27
C GLU A 80 1.10 -10.19 -26.53
N LEU A 81 1.60 -11.01 -25.59
CA LEU A 81 1.60 -12.46 -25.73
C LEU A 81 0.19 -13.04 -25.88
N MET A 82 -0.78 -12.51 -25.11
CA MET A 82 -2.18 -12.94 -25.21
C MET A 82 -2.85 -12.51 -26.53
N ARG A 83 -2.48 -11.33 -27.07
CA ARG A 83 -2.98 -10.85 -28.36
C ARG A 83 -2.41 -11.63 -29.53
N GLN A 84 -1.13 -12.00 -29.46
CA GLN A 84 -0.44 -12.79 -30.49
C GLN A 84 -0.93 -14.23 -30.52
N ASN A 85 -1.13 -14.86 -29.36
CA ASN A 85 -1.59 -16.24 -29.26
C ASN A 85 -2.76 -16.36 -28.28
N ARG A 86 -3.99 -16.47 -28.82
CA ARG A 86 -5.20 -16.61 -28.01
C ARG A 86 -5.30 -17.94 -27.24
N LEU A 87 -4.50 -18.94 -27.60
CA LEU A 87 -4.46 -20.25 -26.93
C LEU A 87 -3.34 -20.35 -25.89
N ILE A 88 -2.56 -19.29 -25.69
CA ILE A 88 -1.45 -19.31 -24.74
C ILE A 88 -1.95 -19.56 -23.31
N THR A 89 -1.27 -20.46 -22.62
CA THR A 89 -1.61 -20.81 -21.24
C THR A 89 -0.90 -19.90 -20.25
N THR A 90 -1.50 -19.76 -19.07
CA THR A 90 -0.90 -19.01 -17.95
C THR A 90 0.46 -19.56 -17.51
N ARG A 91 0.74 -20.85 -17.78
CA ARG A 91 2.03 -21.48 -17.50
C ARG A 91 3.10 -21.09 -18.51
N GLU A 92 2.75 -21.05 -19.80
CA GLU A 92 3.68 -20.62 -20.85
C GLU A 92 4.09 -19.16 -20.67
N ILE A 93 3.15 -18.26 -20.39
CA ILE A 93 3.44 -16.85 -20.08
C ILE A 93 4.37 -16.74 -18.86
N ALA A 94 4.13 -17.56 -17.82
CA ALA A 94 4.94 -17.55 -16.61
C ALA A 94 6.40 -17.95 -16.88
N VAL A 95 6.61 -18.95 -17.75
CA VAL A 95 7.94 -19.39 -18.18
C VAL A 95 8.61 -18.33 -19.05
N GLU A 96 7.92 -17.83 -20.07
CA GLU A 96 8.44 -16.84 -21.02
C GLU A 96 8.92 -15.58 -20.33
N LEU A 97 8.10 -15.05 -19.41
CA LEU A 97 8.40 -13.82 -18.68
C LEU A 97 9.17 -14.05 -17.38
N SER A 98 9.53 -15.29 -17.06
CA SER A 98 10.21 -15.68 -15.81
C SER A 98 9.53 -15.13 -14.54
N ILE A 99 8.20 -15.17 -14.50
CA ILE A 99 7.39 -14.69 -13.38
C ILE A 99 6.52 -15.80 -12.80
N SER A 100 6.07 -15.62 -11.56
CA SER A 100 5.20 -16.61 -10.93
C SER A 100 3.84 -16.70 -11.64
N LYS A 101 3.29 -17.91 -11.76
CA LYS A 101 1.92 -18.14 -12.27
C LYS A 101 0.89 -17.28 -11.54
N GLY A 102 1.06 -17.08 -10.23
CA GLY A 102 0.18 -16.23 -9.42
C GLY A 102 0.20 -14.77 -9.87
N THR A 103 1.37 -14.26 -10.26
CA THR A 103 1.53 -12.92 -10.82
C THR A 103 0.82 -12.82 -12.19
N VAL A 104 1.01 -13.80 -13.07
CA VAL A 104 0.32 -13.84 -14.38
C VAL A 104 -1.19 -13.80 -14.20
N ASN A 105 -1.74 -14.67 -13.35
CA ASN A 105 -3.17 -14.70 -13.05
C ASN A 105 -3.68 -13.36 -12.50
N HIS A 106 -2.89 -12.71 -11.63
CA HIS A 106 -3.23 -11.39 -11.12
C HIS A 106 -3.26 -10.34 -12.24
N ILE A 107 -2.27 -10.34 -13.14
CA ILE A 107 -2.22 -9.40 -14.26
C ILE A 107 -3.44 -9.61 -15.18
N ILE A 108 -3.69 -10.84 -15.61
CA ILE A 108 -4.79 -11.19 -16.53
C ILE A 108 -6.14 -10.74 -15.96
N HIS A 109 -6.45 -11.09 -14.72
CA HIS A 109 -7.79 -10.85 -14.16
C HIS A 109 -7.95 -9.50 -13.47
N LYS A 110 -6.91 -8.94 -12.84
CA LYS A 110 -7.01 -7.70 -12.04
C LYS A 110 -6.45 -6.48 -12.75
N LYS A 111 -5.55 -6.63 -13.73
CA LYS A 111 -4.97 -5.51 -14.48
C LYS A 111 -5.55 -5.38 -15.88
N LEU A 112 -5.63 -6.49 -16.62
CA LEU A 112 -6.12 -6.51 -18.00
C LEU A 112 -7.63 -6.80 -18.09
N GLY A 113 -8.21 -7.43 -17.06
CA GLY A 113 -9.65 -7.70 -17.00
C GLY A 113 -10.12 -8.83 -17.92
N PHE A 114 -9.21 -9.67 -18.43
CA PHE A 114 -9.59 -10.80 -19.27
C PHE A 114 -10.33 -11.87 -18.46
N GLY A 115 -11.40 -12.39 -19.06
CA GLY A 115 -12.18 -13.52 -18.55
C GLY A 115 -12.22 -14.64 -19.58
N LYS A 116 -12.34 -15.89 -19.11
CA LYS A 116 -12.56 -17.02 -20.01
C LYS A 116 -14.01 -16.98 -20.49
N VAL A 117 -14.21 -16.92 -21.80
CA VAL A 117 -15.53 -17.07 -22.42
C VAL A 117 -15.71 -18.54 -22.79
N CYS A 118 -16.78 -19.16 -22.31
CA CYS A 118 -17.19 -20.49 -22.76
C CYS A 118 -18.36 -20.31 -23.74
N ALA A 119 -18.34 -21.03 -24.86
CA ALA A 119 -19.53 -21.17 -25.70
C ALA A 119 -20.58 -21.99 -24.95
N GLN A 120 -21.85 -21.62 -25.14
CA GLN A 120 -23.00 -22.23 -24.48
C GLN A 120 -23.41 -23.52 -25.18
#